data_AF-A0A958A9J9-F1
#
_entry.id   AF-A0A958A9J9-F1
#
_cell.length_a   1.000
_cell.length_b   1.000
_cell.length_c   1.000
_cell.angle_alpha   90.00
_cell.angle_beta   90.00
_cell.angle_gamma   90.00
#
_symmetry.space_group_name_H-M   'P 1'
#
loop_
_entity.id
_entity.type
_entity.pdbx_description
1 polymer ?
#
loop_
_entity_poly.entity_id
_entity_poly.type
_entity_poly.pdbx_seq_one_letter_code
_entity_poly.pdbx_strand_id
1 'polypeptide(L)'
;MGPEPWSIYAGVNPNNVDRAIDLILAEVRRFRTEPVSDQELADAKAYLTGSLPLQLETNEGVANTLLQIHIYQLGDEFIARYPALINAITPAEIQAVAHKYLSDDIYALSIAGPMTES
;
A
#
# COMPACT_ATOMS: atom_id res chain seq x y z
N MET A 1 -3.04 3.01 18.85
CA MET A 1 -2.69 1.92 17.91
C MET A 1 -1.26 2.18 17.47
N GLY A 2 -0.32 1.26 17.71
CA GLY A 2 1.03 1.37 17.12
C GLY A 2 0.96 1.16 15.60
N PRO A 3 2.04 1.39 14.84
CA PRO A 3 2.04 1.11 13.42
C PRO A 3 1.79 -0.39 13.21
N GLU A 4 0.74 -0.72 12.45
CA GLU A 4 0.55 -2.09 11.99
C GLU A 4 1.72 -2.46 11.05
N PRO A 5 2.21 -3.71 11.09
CA PRO A 5 3.24 -4.14 10.15
C PRO A 5 2.69 -4.08 8.72
N TRP A 6 3.51 -3.60 7.79
CA TRP A 6 3.19 -3.76 6.37
C TRP A 6 3.24 -5.25 6.01
N SER A 7 2.38 -5.66 5.09
CA SER A 7 2.27 -7.06 4.66
C SER A 7 2.14 -7.11 3.15
N ILE A 8 2.75 -8.13 2.53
CA ILE A 8 2.56 -8.46 1.10
C ILE A 8 1.95 -9.87 1.06
N TYR A 9 0.87 -10.02 0.29
CA TYR A 9 0.19 -11.29 0.08
C TYR A 9 0.23 -11.66 -1.39
N ALA A 10 0.58 -12.90 -1.70
CA ALA A 10 0.60 -13.41 -3.07
C ALA A 10 0.08 -14.86 -3.11
N GLY A 11 -0.87 -15.11 -4.01
CA GLY A 11 -1.27 -16.46 -4.39
C GLY A 11 -0.57 -16.85 -5.69
N VAL A 12 0.24 -17.90 -5.64
CA VAL A 12 1.02 -18.37 -6.80
C VAL A 12 0.89 -19.87 -7.00
N ASN A 13 1.23 -20.35 -8.19
CA ASN A 13 1.41 -21.78 -8.43
C ASN A 13 2.45 -22.32 -7.44
N PRO A 14 2.26 -23.50 -6.81
CA PRO A 14 3.22 -24.08 -5.86
C PRO A 14 4.66 -24.15 -6.38
N ASN A 15 4.84 -24.38 -7.70
CA ASN A 15 6.16 -24.46 -8.32
C ASN A 15 6.88 -23.09 -8.44
N ASN A 16 6.19 -21.98 -8.14
CA ASN A 16 6.70 -20.62 -8.29
C ASN A 16 6.88 -19.90 -6.96
N VAL A 17 6.73 -20.58 -5.81
CA VAL A 17 6.80 -19.96 -4.48
C VAL A 17 8.13 -19.24 -4.26
N ASP A 18 9.26 -19.93 -4.45
CA ASP A 18 10.59 -19.34 -4.26
C ASP A 18 10.81 -18.15 -5.21
N ARG A 19 10.42 -18.30 -6.48
CA ARG A 19 10.49 -17.22 -7.47
C ARG A 19 9.64 -16.01 -7.05
N ALA A 20 8.47 -16.24 -6.46
CA ALA A 20 7.61 -15.16 -6.00
C ALA A 20 8.22 -14.42 -4.81
N ILE A 21 8.80 -15.15 -3.86
CA ILE A 21 9.51 -14.58 -2.71
C ILE A 21 10.68 -13.71 -3.20
N ASP A 22 11.52 -14.22 -4.09
CA ASP A 22 12.66 -13.49 -4.63
C ASP A 22 12.24 -12.20 -5.33
N LEU A 23 11.18 -12.26 -6.16
CA LEU A 23 10.66 -11.10 -6.87
C LEU A 23 10.05 -10.07 -5.93
N ILE A 24 9.33 -10.50 -4.89
CA ILE A 24 8.76 -9.59 -3.88
C ILE A 24 9.89 -8.88 -3.13
N LEU A 25 10.90 -9.61 -2.66
CA LEU A 25 12.03 -9.01 -1.95
C LEU A 25 12.88 -8.12 -2.86
N ALA A 26 13.01 -8.46 -4.14
CA ALA A 26 13.64 -7.59 -5.13
C ALA A 26 12.86 -6.29 -5.32
N GLU A 27 11.54 -6.36 -5.39
CA GLU A 27 10.69 -5.17 -5.56
C GLU A 27 10.68 -4.28 -4.31
N VAL A 28 10.66 -4.88 -3.11
CA VAL A 28 10.82 -4.13 -1.84
C VAL A 28 12.16 -3.40 -1.81
N ARG A 29 13.24 -4.06 -2.24
CA ARG A 29 14.56 -3.43 -2.40
C ARG A 29 14.51 -2.28 -3.39
N ARG A 30 13.91 -2.48 -4.56
CA ARG A 30 13.76 -1.46 -5.60
C ARG A 30 13.02 -0.23 -5.07
N PHE A 31 11.89 -0.43 -4.40
CA PHE A 31 11.11 0.66 -3.77
C PHE A 31 11.90 1.44 -2.71
N ARG A 32 12.87 0.81 -2.06
CA ARG A 32 13.79 1.47 -1.14
C ARG A 32 14.86 2.25 -1.90
N THR A 33 15.48 1.66 -2.92
CA THR A 33 16.68 2.25 -3.54
C THR A 33 16.42 3.17 -4.73
N GLU A 34 15.26 3.05 -5.36
CA GLU A 34 14.90 3.77 -6.58
C GLU A 34 13.62 4.59 -6.37
N PRO A 35 13.59 5.85 -6.80
CA PRO A 35 12.35 6.62 -6.82
C PRO A 35 11.32 5.96 -7.75
N VAL A 36 10.05 5.97 -7.34
CA VAL A 36 8.93 5.62 -8.24
C VAL A 36 8.92 6.57 -9.43
N SER A 37 8.52 6.06 -10.61
CA SER A 37 8.45 6.92 -11.79
C SER A 37 7.32 7.95 -11.66
N ASP A 38 7.48 9.09 -12.33
CA ASP A 38 6.44 10.13 -12.36
C ASP A 38 5.12 9.61 -12.94
N GLN A 39 5.19 8.67 -13.89
CA GLN A 39 4.03 8.04 -14.50
C GLN A 39 3.29 7.12 -13.52
N GLU A 40 4.01 6.21 -12.83
CA GLU A 40 3.39 5.35 -11.81
C GLU A 40 2.76 6.17 -10.69
N LEU A 41 3.44 7.24 -10.26
CA LEU A 41 2.90 8.14 -9.25
C LEU A 41 1.65 8.88 -9.74
N ALA A 42 1.66 9.38 -10.97
CA ALA A 42 0.49 10.04 -11.57
C ALA A 42 -0.70 9.08 -11.68
N ASP A 43 -0.48 7.84 -12.11
CA ASP A 43 -1.52 6.82 -12.25
C ASP A 43 -2.10 6.44 -10.87
N ALA A 44 -1.25 6.24 -9.87
CA ALA A 44 -1.68 5.95 -8.49
C ALA A 44 -2.49 7.11 -7.90
N LYS A 45 -2.05 8.36 -8.08
CA LYS A 45 -2.78 9.55 -7.64
C LYS A 45 -4.16 9.63 -8.30
N ALA A 46 -4.22 9.48 -9.62
CA ALA A 46 -5.48 9.52 -10.37
C ALA A 46 -6.45 8.44 -9.88
N TYR A 47 -5.97 7.21 -9.67
CA TYR A 47 -6.78 6.11 -9.14
C TYR A 47 -7.33 6.42 -7.74
N LEU A 48 -6.48 6.85 -6.81
CA LEU A 48 -6.91 7.17 -5.43
C LEU A 48 -7.91 8.33 -5.38
N THR A 49 -7.67 9.40 -6.15
CA THR A 49 -8.62 10.53 -6.17
C THR A 49 -9.91 10.21 -6.92
N GLY A 50 -9.85 9.35 -7.93
CA GLY A 50 -11.01 8.97 -8.75
C GLY A 50 -11.88 7.89 -8.11
N SER A 51 -11.33 7.07 -7.22
CA SER A 51 -12.07 6.01 -6.52
C SER A 51 -12.84 6.52 -5.30
N LEU A 52 -12.40 7.60 -4.65
CA LEU A 52 -13.08 8.16 -3.47
C LEU A 52 -14.56 8.50 -3.72
N PRO A 53 -14.95 9.19 -4.82
CA PRO A 53 -16.36 9.44 -5.10
C PRO A 53 -17.20 8.17 -5.18
N LEU A 54 -16.70 7.13 -5.87
CA LEU A 54 -17.37 5.84 -6.01
C LEU A 54 -17.56 5.15 -4.66
N GLN A 55 -16.56 5.24 -3.78
CA GLN A 55 -16.65 4.72 -2.42
C GLN A 55 -17.78 5.41 -1.63
N LEU A 56 -18.01 6.71 -1.86
CA LEU A 56 -19.03 7.51 -1.17
C LEU A 56 -20.45 7.36 -1.77
N GLU A 57 -20.64 6.58 -2.83
CA GLU A 57 -21.97 6.29 -3.40
C GLU A 57 -22.76 5.26 -2.56
N THR A 58 -22.10 4.50 -1.70
CA THR A 58 -22.72 3.45 -0.87
C THR A 58 -22.80 3.87 0.60
N ASN A 59 -23.89 3.49 1.27
CA ASN A 59 -24.04 3.74 2.72
C ASN A 59 -22.89 3.15 3.54
N GLU A 60 -22.43 1.95 3.16
CA GLU A 60 -21.29 1.28 3.79
C GLU A 60 -20.00 2.09 3.61
N GLY A 61 -19.70 2.54 2.39
CA GLY A 61 -18.51 3.32 2.12
C GLY A 61 -18.51 4.70 2.82
N VAL A 62 -19.66 5.36 2.90
CA VAL A 62 -19.81 6.61 3.69
C VAL A 62 -19.58 6.34 5.17
N ALA A 63 -20.25 5.33 5.75
CA ALA A 63 -20.12 4.99 7.17
C ALA A 63 -18.68 4.65 7.54
N ASN A 64 -18.00 3.83 6.72
CA ASN A 64 -16.60 3.48 6.92
C ASN A 64 -15.69 4.71 6.83
N THR A 65 -15.92 5.60 5.86
CA THR A 65 -15.12 6.83 5.71
C THR A 65 -15.25 7.74 6.94
N LEU A 66 -16.48 7.99 7.40
CA LEU A 66 -16.73 8.80 8.59
C LEU A 66 -16.13 8.17 9.85
N LEU A 67 -16.20 6.84 9.99
CA LEU A 67 -15.57 6.12 11.09
C LEU A 67 -14.06 6.34 11.10
N GLN A 68 -13.38 6.24 9.95
CA GLN A 68 -11.94 6.46 9.84
C GLN A 68 -11.56 7.91 10.17
N ILE A 69 -12.32 8.89 9.66
CA ILE A 69 -12.12 10.32 9.97
C ILE A 69 -12.21 10.55 11.49
N HIS A 70 -13.17 9.93 12.16
CA HIS A 70 -13.34 10.04 13.61
C HIS A 70 -12.20 9.36 14.39
N ILE A 71 -11.88 8.09 14.07
CA ILE A 71 -10.84 7.31 14.77
C ILE A 71 -9.48 8.00 14.68
N TYR A 72 -9.13 8.50 13.49
CA TYR A 72 -7.84 9.14 13.25
C TYR A 72 -7.87 10.67 13.43
N GLN A 73 -8.99 11.24 13.84
CA GLN A 73 -9.16 12.68 14.09
C GLN A 73 -8.71 13.54 12.91
N LEU A 74 -9.10 13.15 11.69
CA LEU A 74 -8.63 13.79 10.45
C LEU A 74 -9.30 15.15 10.17
N GLY A 75 -10.38 15.44 10.89
CA GLY A 75 -11.17 16.67 10.77
C GLY A 75 -12.26 16.58 9.70
N ASP A 76 -13.29 17.42 9.86
CA ASP A 76 -14.53 17.35 9.06
C ASP A 76 -14.28 17.67 7.57
N GLU A 77 -13.27 18.50 7.28
CA GLU A 77 -12.87 18.88 5.92
C GLU A 77 -11.95 17.87 5.23
N PHE A 78 -11.71 16.70 5.84
CA PHE A 78 -10.75 15.71 5.30
C PHE A 78 -11.13 15.26 3.89
N ILE A 79 -12.40 14.97 3.63
CA ILE A 79 -12.88 14.51 2.31
C ILE A 79 -12.61 15.59 1.25
N ALA A 80 -12.89 16.86 1.57
CA ALA A 80 -12.65 17.99 0.66
C ALA A 80 -11.15 18.20 0.38
N ARG A 81 -10.29 17.98 1.38
CA ARG A 81 -8.83 18.14 1.28
C ARG A 81 -8.13 16.94 0.67
N TYR A 82 -8.75 15.76 0.66
CA TYR A 82 -8.14 14.49 0.27
C TYR A 82 -7.43 14.56 -1.10
N PRO A 83 -8.06 15.09 -2.18
CA PRO A 83 -7.38 15.17 -3.48
C PRO A 83 -6.12 16.04 -3.45
N ALA A 84 -6.15 17.16 -2.72
CA ALA A 84 -4.98 18.03 -2.58
C ALA A 84 -3.86 17.35 -1.79
N LEU A 85 -4.20 16.62 -0.73
CA LEU A 85 -3.24 15.85 0.07
C LEU A 85 -2.55 14.76 -0.77
N ILE A 86 -3.32 13.98 -1.53
CA ILE A 86 -2.77 12.95 -2.41
C ILE A 86 -1.89 13.55 -3.51
N ASN A 87 -2.35 14.65 -4.14
CA ASN A 87 -1.61 15.27 -5.24
C ASN A 87 -0.30 15.93 -4.79
N ALA A 88 -0.19 16.35 -3.53
CA ALA A 88 1.01 16.95 -2.96
C ALA A 88 2.15 15.93 -2.74
N ILE A 89 1.85 14.63 -2.68
CA ILE A 89 2.85 13.58 -2.42
C ILE A 89 3.91 13.55 -3.52
N THR A 90 5.18 13.48 -3.12
CA THR A 90 6.32 13.46 -4.04
C THR A 90 7.01 12.08 -4.07
N PRO A 91 7.74 11.74 -5.16
CA PRO A 91 8.55 10.51 -5.20
C PRO A 91 9.57 10.44 -4.05
N ALA A 92 10.14 11.58 -3.66
CA ALA A 92 11.11 11.65 -2.57
C ALA A 92 10.49 11.32 -1.20
N GLU A 93 9.27 11.78 -0.92
CA GLU A 93 8.56 11.42 0.32
C GLU A 93 8.21 9.94 0.36
N ILE A 94 7.77 9.37 -0.78
CA ILE A 94 7.51 7.92 -0.90
C ILE A 94 8.78 7.13 -0.61
N GLN A 95 9.90 7.53 -1.21
CA GLN A 95 11.19 6.86 -0.99
C GLN A 95 11.65 6.97 0.47
N ALA A 96 11.48 8.12 1.11
CA ALA A 96 11.81 8.30 2.53
C ALA A 96 10.96 7.39 3.44
N VAL A 97 9.67 7.24 3.14
CA VAL A 97 8.76 6.34 3.85
C VAL A 97 9.14 4.88 3.61
N ALA A 98 9.45 4.51 2.36
CA ALA A 98 9.91 3.17 2.01
C ALA A 98 11.20 2.78 2.75
N HIS A 99 12.17 3.69 2.82
CA HIS A 99 13.39 3.50 3.60
C HIS A 99 13.13 3.29 5.09
N LYS A 100 12.17 4.02 5.65
CA LYS A 100 11.86 3.99 7.08
C LYS A 100 11.10 2.74 7.51
N TYR A 101 10.16 2.27 6.69
CA TYR A 101 9.20 1.25 7.12
C TYR A 101 9.33 -0.09 6.40
N LEU A 102 9.73 -0.11 5.13
CA LEU A 102 9.93 -1.38 4.41
C LEU A 102 11.27 -1.99 4.80
N SER A 103 11.37 -3.31 4.83
CA SER A 103 12.62 -4.03 5.10
C SER A 103 12.62 -5.32 4.30
N ASP A 104 13.72 -5.55 3.58
CA ASP A 104 13.96 -6.76 2.79
C ASP A 104 14.79 -7.79 3.57
N ASP A 105 15.33 -7.40 4.72
CA ASP A 105 16.20 -8.19 5.59
C ASP A 105 15.52 -8.64 6.90
N ILE A 106 14.49 -7.92 7.34
CA ILE A 106 13.72 -8.21 8.56
C ILE A 106 12.25 -8.38 8.18
N TYR A 107 11.85 -9.63 7.92
CA TYR A 107 10.47 -9.98 7.60
C TYR A 107 10.09 -11.35 8.18
N ALA A 108 8.79 -11.55 8.39
CA ALA A 108 8.22 -12.85 8.69
C ALA A 108 7.59 -13.42 7.42
N LEU A 109 7.89 -14.68 7.09
CA LEU A 109 7.34 -15.38 5.94
C LEU A 109 6.45 -16.53 6.40
N SER A 110 5.22 -16.55 5.89
CA SER A 110 4.28 -17.64 6.07
C SER A 110 3.80 -18.12 4.71
N ILE A 111 3.94 -19.42 4.45
CA ILE A 111 3.51 -20.07 3.20
C ILE A 111 2.48 -21.13 3.58
N ALA A 112 1.33 -21.11 2.92
CA ALA A 112 0.32 -22.14 3.04
C ALA A 112 0.05 -22.74 1.66
N GLY A 113 0.24 -24.06 1.52
CA GLY A 113 0.09 -24.75 0.25
C GLY A 113 0.26 -26.27 0.40
N PRO A 114 -0.02 -27.03 -0.67
CA PRO A 114 0.21 -28.47 -0.68
C PRO A 114 1.68 -28.76 -0.37
N MET A 115 1.95 -29.77 0.47
CA MET A 115 3.33 -30.18 0.75
C MET A 115 3.93 -30.77 -0.52
N THR A 116 4.82 -30.03 -1.18
CA THR A 116 5.77 -30.61 -2.11
C THR A 116 6.87 -31.27 -1.28
N GLU A 117 6.71 -32.57 -1.01
CA GLU A 117 7.85 -33.41 -0.61
C GLU A 117 8.95 -33.26 -1.68
N SER A 118 10.16 -32.93 -1.23
CA SER A 118 11.37 -32.99 -2.07
C SER A 118 11.90 -34.41 -2.14
#